data_AF-A0A9C6XUT4-F1
#
_entry.id   AF-A0A9C6XUT4-F1
#
_cell.length_a   1.000
_cell.length_b   1.000
_cell.length_c   1.000
_cell.angle_alpha   90.00
_cell.angle_beta   90.00
_cell.angle_gamma   90.00
#
_symmetry.space_group_name_H-M   'P 1'
#
loop_
_entity.id
_entity.type
_entity.pdbx_description
1 polymer ?
#
loop_
_entity_poly.entity_id
_entity_poly.type
_entity_poly.pdbx_seq_one_letter_code
_entity_poly.pdbx_strand_id
1 'polypeptide(L)'
;MASCLEKIQECPILGFPTDLCLDGAQPTKRQVLLYYEFLRYKELQKLKHNPSRASIIQLVSTKLVEHCTQDPSNPNLLSERQIKRLIDSLLSEYSALIKAHQKKDRPKNHENNLRDFLIRCDAVFDIQICKCKQSKCRCKPFHHRNTTDKKQETSGMTEGMDHNFVHNSDNTDGRDNTKDPPYVPPTGEDDQNRMNLFHFATVCDRFGIPDRAAAALASALLLDVGLIQENDTSAIIDRSKVRREREKARNTLLQENRIDEPQSLYFDGRKDTTMKFEKTANGWRRKKVKEEHISIIAEPGSRFVGHSTPTSGHAVSIKDSLVSHLESKSISVEKITSIGCDGTSVNTGHKGGVIRLMELQQKRPLQWLVCLLHFNELLMKHMIEKVDGPTKGPRAYHGPIGALLPSCHLMPVADFVAIPAELPPS
;
A
#
# COMPACT_ATOMS: atom_id res chain seq x y z
N MET A 1 5.11 -44.09 -9.32
CA MET A 1 4.02 -43.36 -8.62
C MET A 1 2.84 -43.19 -9.56
N ALA A 2 2.08 -44.27 -9.77
CA ALA A 2 0.92 -44.28 -10.65
C ALA A 2 -0.21 -45.02 -9.93
N SER A 3 -0.93 -44.31 -9.07
CA SER A 3 -2.29 -44.68 -8.64
C SER A 3 -2.89 -43.52 -7.86
N CYS A 4 -4.17 -43.21 -8.11
CA CYS A 4 -5.03 -42.21 -7.46
C CYS A 4 -5.22 -40.86 -8.18
N LEU A 5 -5.28 -40.85 -9.52
CA LEU A 5 -6.22 -39.97 -10.24
C LEU A 5 -7.46 -40.80 -10.57
N GLU A 6 -8.38 -40.92 -9.61
CA GLU A 6 -9.73 -41.37 -9.95
C GLU A 6 -10.29 -40.48 -11.06
N LYS A 7 -10.83 -41.11 -12.10
CA LYS A 7 -11.20 -40.56 -13.40
C LYS A 7 -11.81 -39.15 -13.28
N ILE A 8 -11.02 -38.12 -13.61
CA ILE A 8 -11.55 -36.77 -13.83
C ILE A 8 -12.61 -36.88 -14.92
N GLN A 9 -13.85 -36.52 -14.61
CA GLN A 9 -14.95 -36.61 -15.56
C GLN A 9 -14.82 -35.49 -16.60
N GLU A 10 -14.83 -35.87 -17.88
CA GLU A 10 -14.79 -34.91 -19.00
C GLU A 10 -16.02 -34.00 -18.96
N CYS A 11 -15.81 -32.68 -19.11
CA CYS A 11 -16.92 -31.77 -19.29
C CYS A 11 -17.51 -31.97 -20.69
N PRO A 12 -18.81 -32.23 -20.83
CA PRO A 12 -19.47 -32.44 -22.13
C PRO A 12 -19.47 -31.19 -23.04
N ILE A 13 -19.06 -30.02 -22.52
CA ILE A 13 -19.07 -28.73 -23.24
C ILE A 13 -17.64 -28.17 -23.45
N LEU A 14 -16.74 -28.32 -22.48
CA LEU A 14 -15.42 -27.67 -22.48
C LEU A 14 -14.24 -28.64 -22.59
N GLY A 15 -14.46 -29.94 -22.47
CA GLY A 15 -13.41 -30.97 -22.48
C GLY A 15 -12.85 -31.30 -21.10
N PHE A 16 -11.64 -31.84 -21.05
CA PHE A 16 -11.02 -32.29 -19.80
C PHE A 16 -10.58 -31.12 -18.92
N PRO A 17 -10.89 -31.15 -17.60
CA PRO A 17 -10.32 -30.22 -16.63
C PRO A 17 -8.78 -30.29 -16.62
N THR A 18 -8.13 -29.14 -16.68
CA THR A 18 -6.66 -29.02 -16.76
C THR A 18 -6.14 -28.00 -15.74
N ASP A 19 -4.90 -28.19 -15.31
CA ASP A 19 -4.19 -27.17 -14.53
C ASP A 19 -3.95 -25.90 -15.36
N LEU A 20 -3.77 -24.77 -14.69
CA LEU A 20 -3.55 -23.48 -15.33
C LEU A 20 -2.06 -23.31 -15.64
N CYS A 21 -1.62 -23.84 -16.78
CA CYS A 21 -0.29 -23.60 -17.35
C CYS A 21 -0.39 -22.48 -18.39
N LEU A 22 0.28 -21.36 -18.12
CA LEU A 22 0.27 -20.18 -18.97
C LEU A 22 1.72 -19.75 -19.14
N ASP A 23 2.24 -19.82 -20.36
CA ASP A 23 3.59 -19.37 -20.70
C ASP A 23 3.66 -17.83 -20.77
N GLY A 24 3.29 -17.17 -19.66
CA GLY A 24 3.26 -15.70 -19.53
C GLY A 24 2.07 -14.99 -20.23
N ALA A 25 1.15 -15.73 -20.84
CA ALA A 25 -0.04 -15.15 -21.50
C ALA A 25 -1.25 -15.04 -20.56
N GLN A 26 -2.11 -14.03 -20.77
CA GLN A 26 -3.38 -13.94 -20.03
C GLN A 26 -4.28 -15.14 -20.33
N PRO A 27 -4.94 -15.73 -19.32
CA PRO A 27 -5.80 -16.89 -19.54
C PRO A 27 -7.06 -16.52 -20.31
N THR A 28 -7.57 -17.46 -21.09
CA THR A 28 -8.91 -17.41 -21.68
C THR A 28 -9.97 -17.78 -20.65
N LYS A 29 -11.22 -17.38 -20.91
CA LYS A 29 -12.38 -17.81 -20.11
C LYS A 29 -12.50 -19.33 -20.04
N ARG A 30 -12.19 -20.03 -21.14
CA ARG A 30 -12.16 -21.50 -21.19
C ARG A 30 -11.16 -22.08 -20.19
N GLN A 31 -9.94 -21.57 -20.19
CA GLN A 31 -8.89 -22.04 -19.26
C GLN A 31 -9.26 -21.80 -17.80
N VAL A 32 -9.88 -20.66 -17.48
CA VAL A 32 -10.37 -20.38 -16.12
C VAL A 32 -11.45 -21.38 -15.69
N LEU A 33 -12.38 -21.74 -16.59
CA LEU A 33 -13.43 -22.71 -16.30
C LEU A 33 -12.88 -24.14 -16.13
N LEU A 34 -11.94 -24.56 -16.97
CA LEU A 34 -11.29 -25.87 -16.86
C LEU A 34 -10.46 -25.98 -15.59
N TYR A 35 -9.74 -24.92 -15.23
CA TYR A 35 -8.97 -24.86 -13.99
C TYR A 35 -9.85 -24.87 -12.74
N TYR A 36 -11.01 -24.20 -12.78
CA TYR A 36 -11.99 -24.27 -11.71
C TYR A 36 -12.46 -25.71 -11.46
N GLU A 37 -12.83 -26.44 -12.51
CA GLU A 37 -13.24 -27.84 -12.35
C GLU A 37 -12.08 -28.71 -11.87
N PHE A 38 -10.86 -28.47 -12.36
CA PHE A 38 -9.65 -29.19 -11.91
C PHE A 38 -9.44 -29.04 -10.40
N LEU A 39 -9.49 -27.81 -9.87
CA LEU A 39 -9.37 -27.55 -8.43
C LEU A 39 -10.53 -28.13 -7.64
N ARG A 40 -11.76 -28.05 -8.17
CA ARG A 40 -12.94 -28.64 -7.53
C ARG A 40 -12.79 -30.16 -7.37
N TYR A 41 -12.29 -30.86 -8.39
CA TYR A 41 -12.00 -32.30 -8.30
C TYR A 41 -10.90 -32.59 -7.28
N LYS A 42 -9.82 -31.81 -7.28
CA LYS A 42 -8.72 -31.97 -6.33
C LYS A 42 -9.17 -31.78 -4.87
N GLU A 43 -10.02 -30.80 -4.60
CA GLU A 43 -10.56 -30.55 -3.27
C GLU A 43 -11.65 -31.56 -2.86
N LEU A 44 -12.47 -32.04 -3.81
CA LEU A 44 -13.42 -33.13 -3.57
C LEU A 44 -12.71 -34.40 -3.10
N GLN A 45 -11.57 -34.74 -3.72
CA GLN A 45 -10.75 -35.90 -3.33
C GLN A 45 -10.18 -35.78 -1.92
N LYS A 46 -9.78 -34.57 -1.50
CA LYS A 46 -9.26 -34.33 -0.15
C LYS A 46 -10.35 -34.34 0.91
N LEU A 47 -11.45 -33.65 0.66
CA LEU A 47 -12.49 -33.38 1.66
C LEU A 47 -13.55 -34.49 1.75
N LYS A 48 -13.62 -35.38 0.75
CA LYS A 48 -14.66 -36.42 0.62
C LYS A 48 -16.11 -35.88 0.64
N HIS A 49 -16.28 -34.58 0.45
CA HIS A 49 -17.57 -33.90 0.24
C HIS A 49 -17.40 -32.79 -0.80
N ASN A 50 -18.51 -32.34 -1.41
CA ASN A 50 -18.45 -31.27 -2.41
C ASN A 50 -17.87 -29.98 -1.79
N PRO A 51 -16.78 -29.43 -2.35
CA PRO A 51 -16.21 -28.19 -1.86
C PRO A 51 -17.14 -27.02 -2.16
N SER A 52 -17.09 -25.99 -1.32
CA SER A 52 -17.93 -24.82 -1.53
C SER A 52 -17.51 -24.09 -2.80
N ARG A 53 -18.50 -23.57 -3.55
CA ARG A 53 -18.21 -22.78 -4.75
C ARG A 53 -17.30 -21.58 -4.45
N ALA A 54 -17.55 -20.90 -3.34
CA ALA A 54 -16.77 -19.75 -2.89
C ALA A 54 -15.31 -20.12 -2.57
N SER A 55 -15.05 -21.28 -1.95
CA SER A 55 -13.68 -21.71 -1.64
C SER A 55 -12.87 -22.06 -2.89
N ILE A 56 -13.50 -22.65 -3.91
CA ILE A 56 -12.80 -22.91 -5.18
C ILE A 56 -12.57 -21.60 -5.94
N ILE A 57 -13.54 -20.68 -5.96
CA ILE A 57 -13.37 -19.34 -6.55
C ILE A 57 -12.21 -18.59 -5.89
N GLN A 58 -12.05 -18.72 -4.57
CA GLN A 58 -10.91 -18.17 -3.84
C GLN A 58 -9.58 -18.70 -4.40
N LEU A 59 -9.43 -20.02 -4.54
CA LEU A 59 -8.21 -20.64 -5.04
C LEU A 59 -7.90 -20.25 -6.49
N VAL A 60 -8.93 -20.19 -7.35
CA VAL A 60 -8.79 -19.73 -8.74
C VAL A 60 -8.33 -18.26 -8.77
N SER A 61 -8.98 -17.40 -7.97
CA SER A 61 -8.64 -15.98 -7.89
C SER A 61 -7.20 -15.76 -7.42
N THR A 62 -6.75 -16.49 -6.39
CA THR A 62 -5.37 -16.40 -5.88
C THR A 62 -4.36 -16.78 -6.97
N LYS A 63 -4.58 -17.91 -7.66
CA LYS A 63 -3.67 -18.35 -8.74
C LYS A 63 -3.61 -17.38 -9.92
N LEU A 64 -4.75 -16.78 -10.29
CA LEU A 64 -4.80 -15.79 -11.36
C LEU A 64 -4.04 -14.51 -11.01
N VAL A 65 -4.15 -14.04 -9.76
CA VAL A 65 -3.40 -12.88 -9.28
C VAL A 65 -1.91 -13.18 -9.26
N GLU A 66 -1.49 -14.31 -8.68
CA GLU A 66 -0.09 -14.75 -8.68
C GLU A 66 0.51 -14.74 -10.09
N HIS A 67 -0.19 -15.36 -11.04
CA HIS A 67 0.27 -15.46 -12.43
C HIS A 67 0.37 -14.08 -13.12
N CYS A 68 -0.63 -13.21 -12.94
CA CYS A 68 -0.64 -11.90 -13.58
C CYS A 68 0.28 -10.86 -12.91
N THR A 69 0.78 -11.12 -11.70
CA THR A 69 1.78 -10.27 -11.02
C THR A 69 3.24 -10.59 -11.40
N GLN A 70 3.49 -11.72 -12.05
CA GLN A 70 4.83 -12.11 -12.54
C GLN A 70 5.22 -11.37 -13.83
N ASP A 71 4.27 -10.72 -14.51
CA ASP A 71 4.51 -9.91 -15.70
C ASP A 71 4.74 -8.42 -15.32
N PRO A 72 5.97 -7.89 -15.44
CA PRO A 72 6.30 -6.50 -15.09
C PRO A 72 5.56 -5.46 -15.96
N SER A 73 4.84 -5.86 -17.01
CA SER A 73 4.02 -5.00 -17.86
C SER A 73 2.68 -4.59 -17.26
N ASN A 74 2.26 -5.21 -16.14
CA ASN A 74 0.85 -5.21 -15.71
C ASN A 74 0.59 -4.57 -14.32
N PRO A 75 0.70 -3.24 -14.18
CA PRO A 75 0.62 -2.58 -12.87
C PRO A 75 -0.81 -2.34 -12.33
N ASN A 76 -1.88 -2.73 -13.05
CA ASN A 76 -3.25 -2.33 -12.73
C ASN A 76 -4.24 -3.51 -12.80
N LEU A 77 -4.27 -4.37 -11.77
CA LEU A 77 -5.20 -5.49 -11.65
C LEU A 77 -6.49 -5.09 -10.92
N LEU A 78 -7.61 -5.71 -11.27
CA LEU A 78 -8.88 -5.57 -10.55
C LEU A 78 -8.72 -6.02 -9.09
N SER A 79 -9.53 -5.45 -8.19
CA SER A 79 -9.55 -5.92 -6.81
C SER A 79 -9.95 -7.40 -6.74
N GLU A 80 -9.44 -8.13 -5.75
CA GLU A 80 -9.76 -9.54 -5.55
C GLU A 80 -11.28 -9.79 -5.51
N ARG A 81 -12.05 -8.86 -4.93
CA ARG A 81 -13.52 -8.90 -4.91
C ARG A 81 -14.13 -8.83 -6.32
N GLN A 82 -13.58 -7.99 -7.20
CA GLN A 82 -14.02 -7.87 -8.58
C GLN A 82 -13.64 -9.11 -9.40
N ILE A 83 -12.43 -9.63 -9.22
CA ILE A 83 -11.98 -10.87 -9.87
C ILE A 83 -12.89 -12.04 -9.48
N LYS A 84 -13.18 -12.22 -8.19
CA LYS A 84 -14.12 -13.25 -7.72
C LYS A 84 -15.51 -13.11 -8.33
N ARG A 85 -16.02 -11.87 -8.47
CA ARG A 85 -17.32 -11.60 -9.13
C ARG A 85 -17.30 -11.95 -10.62
N LEU A 86 -16.21 -11.66 -11.33
CA LEU A 86 -16.06 -12.04 -12.74
C LEU A 86 -16.04 -13.55 -12.91
N ILE A 87 -15.27 -14.26 -12.06
CA ILE A 87 -15.22 -15.73 -12.05
C ILE A 87 -16.61 -16.28 -11.74
N ASP A 88 -17.29 -15.75 -10.73
CA ASP A 88 -18.62 -16.21 -10.34
C ASP A 88 -19.69 -15.97 -11.42
N SER A 89 -19.64 -14.83 -12.11
CA SER A 89 -20.50 -14.55 -13.25
C SER A 89 -20.28 -15.54 -14.39
N LEU A 90 -19.02 -15.78 -14.76
CA LEU A 90 -18.65 -16.72 -15.81
C LEU A 90 -19.11 -18.15 -15.47
N LEU A 91 -18.88 -18.58 -14.23
CA LEU A 91 -19.30 -19.88 -13.74
C LEU A 91 -20.82 -20.01 -13.64
N SER A 92 -21.55 -18.92 -13.38
CA SER A 92 -23.02 -18.92 -13.34
C SER A 92 -23.62 -19.11 -14.73
N GLU A 93 -23.09 -18.40 -15.73
CA GLU A 93 -23.44 -18.60 -17.15
C GLU A 93 -23.17 -20.05 -17.57
N TYR A 94 -21.98 -20.56 -17.26
CA TYR A 94 -21.58 -21.94 -17.55
C TYR A 94 -22.48 -22.98 -16.86
N SER A 95 -22.79 -22.79 -15.57
CA SER A 95 -23.64 -23.72 -14.80
C SER A 95 -25.06 -23.77 -15.36
N ALA A 96 -25.60 -22.63 -15.82
CA ALA A 96 -26.91 -22.57 -16.46
C ALA A 96 -26.93 -23.35 -17.79
N LEU A 97 -25.86 -23.23 -18.58
CA LEU A 97 -25.70 -23.94 -19.85
C LEU A 97 -25.55 -25.46 -19.66
N ILE A 98 -24.74 -25.90 -18.70
CA ILE A 98 -24.62 -27.34 -18.38
C ILE A 98 -25.96 -27.92 -17.94
N LYS A 99 -26.67 -27.23 -17.03
CA LYS A 99 -27.99 -27.66 -16.57
C LYS A 99 -28.98 -27.75 -17.72
N ALA A 100 -28.93 -26.83 -18.70
CA ALA A 100 -29.76 -26.89 -19.90
C ALA A 100 -29.35 -28.03 -20.85
N HIS A 101 -28.05 -28.29 -20.98
CA HIS A 101 -27.50 -29.34 -21.85
C HIS A 101 -27.86 -30.76 -21.38
N GLN A 102 -27.98 -30.96 -20.05
CA GLN A 102 -28.33 -32.22 -19.41
C GLN A 102 -29.84 -32.54 -19.42
N LYS A 103 -30.71 -31.59 -19.81
CA LYS A 103 -32.16 -31.84 -19.89
C LYS A 103 -32.51 -32.66 -21.13
N LYS A 104 -33.49 -33.57 -20.99
CA LYS A 104 -34.06 -34.35 -22.11
C LYS A 104 -34.77 -33.46 -23.15
N ASP A 105 -35.50 -32.44 -22.69
CA ASP A 105 -36.14 -31.44 -23.55
C ASP A 105 -35.37 -30.12 -23.44
N ARG A 106 -34.57 -29.82 -24.46
CA ARG A 106 -33.65 -28.67 -24.47
C ARG A 106 -34.41 -27.41 -24.91
N PRO A 107 -34.11 -26.24 -24.32
CA PRO A 107 -34.69 -24.98 -24.77
C PRO A 107 -34.44 -24.76 -26.27
N LYS A 108 -35.41 -24.20 -27.01
CA LYS A 108 -35.32 -23.96 -28.46
C LYS A 108 -34.06 -23.18 -28.89
N ASN A 109 -33.55 -22.29 -28.03
CA ASN A 109 -32.38 -21.46 -28.30
C ASN A 109 -31.06 -22.02 -27.73
N HIS A 110 -31.07 -23.23 -27.16
CA HIS A 110 -29.92 -23.81 -26.46
C HIS A 110 -28.68 -23.94 -27.34
N GLU A 111 -28.83 -24.42 -28.58
CA GLU A 111 -27.69 -24.58 -29.49
C GLU A 111 -27.04 -23.25 -29.87
N ASN A 112 -27.85 -22.21 -30.10
CA ASN A 112 -27.34 -20.87 -30.41
C ASN A 112 -26.64 -20.26 -29.19
N ASN A 113 -27.25 -20.37 -28.01
CA ASN A 113 -26.64 -19.90 -26.76
C ASN A 113 -25.34 -20.63 -26.44
N LEU A 114 -25.27 -21.93 -26.73
CA LEU A 114 -24.08 -22.76 -26.56
C LEU A 114 -22.97 -22.34 -27.52
N ARG A 115 -23.28 -22.16 -28.81
CA ARG A 115 -22.32 -21.66 -29.82
C ARG A 115 -21.79 -20.27 -29.42
N ASP A 116 -22.69 -19.35 -29.08
CA ASP A 116 -22.32 -17.98 -28.69
C ASP A 116 -21.45 -17.96 -27.42
N PHE A 117 -21.74 -18.84 -26.46
CA PHE A 117 -20.94 -18.97 -25.26
C PHE A 117 -19.54 -19.52 -25.55
N LEU A 118 -19.44 -20.58 -26.37
CA LEU A 118 -18.16 -21.18 -26.74
C LEU A 118 -17.26 -20.19 -27.48
N ILE A 119 -17.82 -19.39 -28.40
CA ILE A 119 -17.08 -18.31 -29.08
C ILE A 119 -16.54 -17.30 -28.07
N ARG A 120 -17.34 -16.92 -27.06
CA ARG A 120 -16.89 -15.98 -26.00
C ARG A 120 -15.90 -16.60 -25.03
N CYS A 121 -15.84 -17.92 -24.90
CA CYS A 121 -14.95 -18.64 -24.00
C CYS A 121 -13.50 -18.62 -24.47
N ASP A 122 -13.25 -18.49 -25.77
CA ASP A 122 -11.90 -18.42 -26.32
C ASP A 122 -11.31 -16.99 -26.21
N ALA A 123 -12.13 -16.01 -25.82
CA ALA A 123 -11.65 -14.68 -25.49
C ALA A 123 -10.92 -14.65 -24.14
N VAL A 124 -9.96 -13.73 -24.05
CA VAL A 124 -9.18 -13.45 -22.84
C VAL A 124 -10.09 -13.15 -21.65
N PHE A 125 -9.75 -13.74 -20.50
CA PHE A 125 -10.33 -13.43 -19.20
C PHE A 125 -9.57 -12.24 -18.61
N ASP A 126 -9.92 -11.06 -19.11
CA ASP A 126 -9.27 -9.81 -18.72
C ASP A 126 -9.57 -9.46 -17.26
N ILE A 127 -8.52 -9.38 -16.45
CA ILE A 127 -8.58 -8.97 -15.04
C ILE A 127 -7.90 -7.61 -14.80
N GLN A 128 -7.60 -6.86 -15.86
CA GLN A 128 -7.00 -5.53 -15.76
C GLN A 128 -8.06 -4.45 -15.49
N ILE A 129 -7.66 -3.40 -14.79
CA ILE A 129 -8.47 -2.20 -14.60
C ILE A 129 -8.54 -1.45 -15.92
N CYS A 130 -9.75 -1.03 -16.30
CA CYS A 130 -9.94 -0.18 -17.45
C CYS A 130 -9.24 1.19 -17.28
N LYS A 131 -8.43 1.60 -18.27
CA LYS A 131 -7.66 2.86 -18.26
C LYS A 131 -8.50 4.12 -18.60
N CYS A 132 -9.80 4.01 -18.79
CA CYS A 132 -10.65 5.12 -19.27
C CYS A 132 -10.94 6.16 -18.17
N LYS A 133 -10.81 7.45 -18.50
CA LYS A 133 -10.94 8.59 -17.56
C LYS A 133 -12.37 9.14 -17.34
N GLN A 134 -13.44 8.52 -17.84
CA GLN A 134 -14.80 9.11 -17.78
C GLN A 134 -15.93 8.10 -17.58
N SER A 135 -17.03 8.58 -16.99
CA SER A 135 -18.31 7.91 -16.69
C SER A 135 -19.16 7.52 -17.92
N LYS A 136 -18.55 7.41 -19.11
CA LYS A 136 -19.21 7.01 -20.38
C LYS A 136 -18.36 6.01 -21.19
N CYS A 137 -17.65 5.06 -20.56
CA CYS A 137 -17.06 3.94 -21.32
C CYS A 137 -18.16 2.93 -21.71
N ARG A 138 -18.04 2.30 -22.90
CA ARG A 138 -18.81 1.10 -23.31
C ARG A 138 -18.24 -0.23 -22.76
N CYS A 139 -17.30 -0.14 -21.81
CA CYS A 139 -16.66 -1.27 -21.14
C CYS A 139 -17.68 -2.03 -20.28
N LYS A 140 -17.53 -3.36 -20.09
CA LYS A 140 -18.45 -4.12 -19.24
C LYS A 140 -18.44 -3.58 -17.79
N PRO A 141 -19.57 -3.59 -17.05
CA PRO A 141 -19.73 -2.91 -15.76
C PRO A 141 -18.66 -3.25 -14.71
N PHE A 142 -18.09 -4.45 -14.79
CA PHE A 142 -17.18 -5.01 -13.80
C PHE A 142 -15.75 -4.42 -13.81
N HIS A 143 -15.39 -3.61 -14.81
CA HIS A 143 -14.06 -2.98 -14.92
C HIS A 143 -14.00 -1.54 -14.37
N HIS A 144 -15.10 -1.01 -13.81
CA HIS A 144 -15.15 0.34 -13.23
C HIS A 144 -15.02 0.30 -11.69
N ARG A 145 -14.37 1.32 -11.12
CA ARG A 145 -14.50 1.67 -9.68
C ARG A 145 -15.94 2.12 -9.45
N ASN A 146 -16.75 1.36 -8.72
CA ASN A 146 -18.08 1.82 -8.31
C ASN A 146 -17.92 3.05 -7.38
N THR A 147 -18.28 4.24 -7.88
CA THR A 147 -18.68 5.36 -7.02
C THR A 147 -20.12 5.13 -6.59
N THR A 148 -20.34 5.22 -5.28
CA THR A 148 -21.58 5.01 -4.53
C THR A 148 -22.82 5.70 -5.08
N ASP A 149 -23.96 5.03 -4.88
CA ASP A 149 -25.33 5.50 -5.04
C ASP A 149 -25.57 6.94 -4.56
N LYS A 150 -26.09 7.80 -5.44
CA LYS A 150 -26.87 8.98 -5.03
C LYS A 150 -28.29 8.83 -5.53
N LYS A 151 -29.21 8.69 -4.56
CA LYS A 151 -30.65 8.86 -4.74
C LYS A 151 -30.95 10.25 -5.30
N GLN A 152 -31.93 10.27 -6.18
CA GLN A 152 -32.51 11.42 -6.86
C GLN A 152 -32.99 12.51 -5.90
N GLU A 153 -32.85 13.74 -6.39
CA GLU A 153 -33.43 14.98 -5.88
C GLU A 153 -34.96 14.94 -5.85
N THR A 154 -35.55 15.60 -4.86
CA THR A 154 -36.80 16.35 -5.05
C THR A 154 -36.62 17.76 -4.49
N SER A 155 -36.97 18.71 -5.36
CA SER A 155 -37.01 20.16 -5.24
C SER A 155 -37.76 20.73 -4.03
N GLY A 156 -37.32 21.91 -3.58
CA GLY A 156 -38.11 22.84 -2.77
C GLY A 156 -37.43 24.20 -2.68
N MET A 157 -38.03 25.21 -3.31
CA MET A 157 -37.68 26.64 -3.23
C MET A 157 -37.89 27.20 -1.82
N THR A 158 -37.09 28.22 -1.40
CA THR A 158 -37.56 29.56 -0.96
C THR A 158 -36.38 30.50 -0.60
N GLU A 159 -36.38 31.66 -1.24
CA GLU A 159 -36.17 33.05 -0.78
C GLU A 159 -35.13 33.41 0.33
N GLY A 160 -34.19 34.29 -0.07
CA GLY A 160 -34.00 35.64 0.50
C GLY A 160 -33.41 35.82 1.91
N MET A 161 -32.23 36.45 2.02
CA MET A 161 -32.03 37.76 2.67
C MET A 161 -30.54 38.06 2.93
N ASP A 162 -30.14 39.25 2.49
CA ASP A 162 -28.85 39.91 2.72
C ASP A 162 -28.57 40.14 4.20
N HIS A 163 -27.30 40.10 4.60
CA HIS A 163 -26.77 41.01 5.61
C HIS A 163 -25.27 41.27 5.41
N ASN A 164 -24.96 42.48 4.93
CA ASN A 164 -23.68 43.16 5.08
C ASN A 164 -23.34 43.31 6.56
N PHE A 165 -22.08 43.06 6.94
CA PHE A 165 -21.51 43.62 8.16
C PHE A 165 -20.17 44.30 7.85
N VAL A 166 -20.23 45.62 7.99
CA VAL A 166 -19.16 46.60 7.92
C VAL A 166 -18.23 46.41 9.12
N HIS A 167 -16.92 46.45 8.92
CA HIS A 167 -15.99 46.77 9.99
C HIS A 167 -15.29 48.09 9.68
N ASN A 168 -15.70 49.12 10.41
CA ASN A 168 -15.05 50.43 10.47
C ASN A 168 -13.68 50.33 11.13
N SER A 169 -12.80 51.20 10.63
CA SER A 169 -11.50 51.59 11.17
C SER A 169 -11.64 52.34 12.51
N ASP A 170 -10.58 52.28 13.32
CA ASP A 170 -9.77 53.45 13.72
C ASP A 170 -8.90 53.11 14.95
N ASN A 171 -7.59 53.33 14.84
CA ASN A 171 -6.86 54.12 15.83
C ASN A 171 -5.48 54.53 15.32
N THR A 172 -5.13 55.74 15.74
CA THR A 172 -4.13 56.66 15.21
C THR A 172 -2.74 56.51 15.85
N ASP A 173 -1.73 56.96 15.11
CA ASP A 173 -0.72 57.97 15.48
C ASP A 173 0.73 57.60 15.13
N GLY A 174 1.40 58.58 14.51
CA GLY A 174 2.85 58.57 14.28
C GLY A 174 3.26 59.28 13.00
N ARG A 175 3.27 60.61 13.01
CA ARG A 175 3.77 61.46 11.92
C ARG A 175 5.29 61.29 11.76
N ASP A 176 5.74 61.00 10.55
CA ASP A 176 6.96 61.58 10.00
C ASP A 176 6.67 62.05 8.56
N ASN A 177 6.84 63.34 8.33
CA ASN A 177 6.51 64.04 7.09
C ASN A 177 7.80 64.30 6.31
N THR A 178 8.35 63.25 5.73
CA THR A 178 9.19 63.37 4.54
C THR A 178 8.33 62.92 3.36
N LYS A 179 7.93 63.88 2.51
CA LYS A 179 7.18 63.60 1.29
C LYS A 179 8.15 62.99 0.28
N ASP A 180 8.39 61.68 0.41
CA ASP A 180 8.86 60.91 -0.72
C ASP A 180 7.85 61.08 -1.86
N PRO A 181 8.29 61.28 -3.12
CA PRO A 181 7.38 61.29 -4.24
C PRO A 181 6.57 59.98 -4.20
N PRO A 182 5.25 60.02 -4.48
CA PRO A 182 4.41 58.83 -4.44
C PRO A 182 5.09 57.74 -5.28
N TYR A 183 5.41 56.62 -4.64
CA TYR A 183 5.99 55.47 -5.32
C TYR A 183 5.05 55.09 -6.47
N VAL A 184 5.48 55.39 -7.69
CA VAL A 184 4.84 54.90 -8.90
C VAL A 184 5.45 53.52 -9.11
N PRO A 185 4.71 52.41 -8.87
CA PRO A 185 5.23 51.10 -9.20
C PRO A 185 5.59 51.12 -10.69
N PRO A 186 6.79 50.65 -11.08
CA PRO A 186 7.14 50.55 -12.49
C PRO A 186 6.05 49.74 -13.19
N THR A 187 5.41 50.34 -14.19
CA THR A 187 4.40 49.69 -15.04
C THR A 187 5.06 48.72 -16.03
N GLY A 188 6.05 47.95 -15.55
CA GLY A 188 6.50 46.76 -16.23
C GLY A 188 5.44 45.69 -16.04
N GLU A 189 5.06 45.01 -17.11
CA GLU A 189 4.33 43.75 -17.00
C GLU A 189 5.07 42.88 -15.96
N ASP A 190 4.34 42.29 -15.02
CA ASP A 190 4.88 41.43 -13.96
C ASP A 190 5.58 40.22 -14.61
N ASP A 191 6.84 40.38 -15.03
CA ASP A 191 7.71 39.38 -15.71
C ASP A 191 8.21 38.31 -14.72
N GLN A 192 7.31 37.86 -13.87
CA GLN A 192 7.60 36.86 -12.88
C GLN A 192 7.68 35.48 -13.55
N ASN A 193 8.87 34.88 -13.60
CA ASN A 193 9.12 33.55 -14.15
C ASN A 193 8.07 32.48 -13.70
N ARG A 194 7.16 32.14 -14.62
CA ARG A 194 6.05 31.18 -14.44
C ARG A 194 6.41 29.73 -14.80
N MET A 195 7.65 29.44 -15.19
CA MET A 195 8.07 28.10 -15.61
C MET A 195 7.73 27.04 -14.54
N ASN A 196 7.09 25.94 -14.95
CA ASN A 196 6.75 24.83 -14.06
C ASN A 196 7.95 23.90 -13.94
N LEU A 197 8.46 23.72 -12.72
CA LEU A 197 9.66 22.90 -12.45
C LEU A 197 9.34 21.66 -11.59
N PHE A 198 8.12 21.14 -11.64
CA PHE A 198 7.68 20.02 -10.79
C PHE A 198 8.65 18.83 -10.82
N HIS A 199 9.03 18.33 -12.01
CA HIS A 199 9.93 17.19 -12.15
C HIS A 199 11.35 17.49 -11.67
N PHE A 200 11.87 18.68 -11.98
CA PHE A 200 13.19 19.09 -11.51
C PHE A 200 13.24 19.20 -9.99
N ALA A 201 12.19 19.78 -9.38
CA ALA A 201 12.06 19.93 -7.94
C ALA A 201 11.95 18.58 -7.21
N THR A 202 11.19 17.61 -7.74
CA THR A 202 11.07 16.26 -7.16
C THR A 202 12.38 15.48 -7.21
N VAL A 203 13.14 15.61 -8.29
CA VAL A 203 14.50 15.03 -8.40
C VAL A 203 15.45 15.67 -7.40
N CYS A 204 15.40 17.00 -7.24
CA CYS A 204 16.21 17.70 -6.24
C CYS A 204 15.90 17.23 -4.80
N ASP A 205 14.62 16.99 -4.48
CA ASP A 205 14.21 16.39 -3.20
C ASP A 205 14.76 14.98 -3.03
N ARG A 206 14.63 14.13 -4.06
CA ARG A 206 15.09 12.74 -4.04
C ARG A 206 16.59 12.61 -3.77
N PHE A 207 17.40 13.48 -4.36
CA PHE A 207 18.86 13.46 -4.21
C PHE A 207 19.38 14.42 -3.12
N GLY A 208 18.51 15.08 -2.37
CA GLY A 208 18.91 15.99 -1.30
C GLY A 208 19.70 17.21 -1.78
N ILE A 209 19.46 17.67 -3.02
CA ILE A 209 20.20 18.79 -3.61
C ILE A 209 19.80 20.09 -2.88
N PRO A 210 20.76 20.90 -2.40
CA PRO A 210 20.44 22.17 -1.75
C PRO A 210 19.94 23.19 -2.78
N ASP A 211 18.99 24.04 -2.38
CA ASP A 211 18.29 24.96 -3.30
C ASP A 211 19.23 25.83 -4.16
N ARG A 212 20.37 26.27 -3.60
CA ARG A 212 21.37 27.06 -4.33
C ARG A 212 22.05 26.25 -5.45
N ALA A 213 22.42 25.01 -5.17
CA ALA A 213 23.03 24.13 -6.17
C ALA A 213 22.00 23.78 -7.25
N ALA A 214 20.76 23.49 -6.85
CA ALA A 214 19.67 23.24 -7.79
C ALA A 214 19.41 24.45 -8.71
N ALA A 215 19.40 25.68 -8.17
CA ALA A 215 19.25 26.90 -8.96
C ALA A 215 20.39 27.08 -9.99
N ALA A 216 21.64 26.85 -9.58
CA ALA A 216 22.79 26.90 -10.46
C ALA A 216 22.72 25.85 -11.58
N LEU A 217 22.39 24.60 -11.23
CA LEU A 217 22.23 23.50 -12.19
C LEU A 217 21.11 23.78 -13.20
N ALA A 218 19.95 24.24 -12.73
CA ALA A 218 18.83 24.58 -13.59
C ALA A 218 19.18 25.72 -14.54
N SER A 219 19.80 26.80 -14.03
CA SER A 219 20.15 27.96 -14.86
C SER A 219 21.25 27.61 -15.87
N ALA A 220 22.27 26.83 -15.49
CA ALA A 220 23.28 26.35 -16.42
C ALA A 220 22.67 25.48 -17.54
N LEU A 221 21.77 24.56 -17.20
CA LEU A 221 21.07 23.75 -18.19
C LEU A 221 20.23 24.62 -19.14
N LEU A 222 19.52 25.62 -18.62
CA LEU A 222 18.72 26.53 -19.45
C LEU A 222 19.58 27.37 -20.42
N LEU A 223 20.82 27.74 -20.02
CA LEU A 223 21.79 28.37 -20.92
C LEU A 223 22.19 27.40 -22.04
N ASP A 224 22.57 26.17 -21.68
CA ASP A 224 23.04 25.16 -22.65
C ASP A 224 21.94 24.78 -23.68
N VAL A 225 20.67 24.75 -23.26
CA VAL A 225 19.55 24.49 -24.17
C VAL A 225 19.03 25.75 -24.89
N GLY A 226 19.65 26.91 -24.65
CA GLY A 226 19.32 28.17 -25.31
C GLY A 226 17.99 28.79 -24.90
N LEU A 227 17.44 28.41 -23.75
CA LEU A 227 16.20 28.99 -23.19
C LEU A 227 16.45 30.29 -22.42
N ILE A 228 17.69 30.51 -21.97
CA ILE A 228 18.16 31.80 -21.48
C ILE A 228 19.47 32.16 -22.18
N GLN A 229 19.77 33.46 -22.23
CA GLN A 229 21.01 34.00 -22.78
C GLN A 229 21.68 34.87 -21.72
N GLU A 230 22.97 35.14 -21.86
CA GLU A 230 23.71 35.96 -20.88
C GLU A 230 23.13 37.38 -20.69
N ASN A 231 22.44 37.90 -21.71
CA ASN A 231 21.78 39.20 -21.71
C ASN A 231 20.30 39.16 -21.29
N ASP A 232 19.69 37.98 -21.16
CA ASP A 232 18.28 37.81 -20.78
C ASP A 232 18.17 37.03 -19.46
N THR A 233 17.80 37.76 -18.41
CA THR A 233 17.68 37.22 -17.05
C THR A 233 16.24 36.82 -16.67
N SER A 234 15.28 37.01 -17.57
CA SER A 234 13.84 36.85 -17.30
C SER A 234 13.46 35.44 -16.84
N ALA A 235 14.09 34.41 -17.42
CA ALA A 235 13.81 33.01 -17.13
C ALA A 235 14.87 32.32 -16.25
N ILE A 236 15.79 33.08 -15.63
CA ILE A 236 16.76 32.52 -14.67
C ILE A 236 16.02 31.83 -13.52
N ILE A 237 16.53 30.66 -13.11
CA ILE A 237 16.00 29.92 -11.98
C ILE A 237 16.76 30.31 -10.72
N ASP A 238 16.15 31.18 -9.92
CA ASP A 238 16.68 31.55 -8.62
C ASP A 238 16.40 30.50 -7.52
N ARG A 239 17.10 30.62 -6.39
CA ARG A 239 16.93 29.75 -5.22
C ARG A 239 15.48 29.73 -4.70
N SER A 240 14.84 30.89 -4.63
CA SER A 240 13.47 31.05 -4.13
C SER A 240 12.46 30.39 -5.08
N LYS A 241 12.68 30.43 -6.40
CA LYS A 241 11.90 29.71 -7.41
C LYS A 241 12.00 28.21 -7.18
N VAL A 242 13.21 27.66 -7.03
CA VAL A 242 13.39 26.24 -6.67
C VAL A 242 12.62 25.89 -5.39
N ARG A 243 12.76 26.71 -4.34
CA ARG A 243 12.07 26.48 -3.07
C ARG A 243 10.54 26.47 -3.23
N ARG A 244 9.97 27.43 -3.96
CA ARG A 244 8.53 27.50 -4.25
C ARG A 244 8.06 26.28 -5.05
N GLU A 245 8.80 25.88 -6.07
CA GLU A 245 8.43 24.72 -6.90
C GLU A 245 8.56 23.40 -6.13
N ARG A 246 9.55 23.25 -5.22
CA ARG A 246 9.62 22.12 -4.26
C ARG A 246 8.42 22.10 -3.33
N GLU A 247 8.04 23.24 -2.76
CA GLU A 247 6.89 23.33 -1.87
C GLU A 247 5.58 22.97 -2.59
N LYS A 248 5.37 23.50 -3.80
CA LYS A 248 4.25 23.10 -4.66
C LYS A 248 4.27 21.60 -4.95
N ALA A 249 5.42 21.07 -5.38
CA ALA A 249 5.54 19.65 -5.72
C ALA A 249 5.24 18.75 -4.51
N ARG A 250 5.78 19.08 -3.34
CA ARG A 250 5.47 18.38 -2.08
C ARG A 250 3.99 18.44 -1.74
N ASN A 251 3.36 19.62 -1.85
CA ASN A 251 1.93 19.76 -1.57
C ASN A 251 1.07 18.95 -2.53
N THR A 252 1.39 18.96 -3.83
CA THR A 252 0.72 18.11 -4.83
C THR A 252 0.87 16.63 -4.49
N LEU A 253 2.09 16.18 -4.19
CA LEU A 253 2.35 14.78 -3.83
C LEU A 253 1.66 14.39 -2.52
N LEU A 254 1.55 15.29 -1.54
CA LEU A 254 0.82 15.06 -0.30
C LEU A 254 -0.70 14.95 -0.54
N GLN A 255 -1.25 15.75 -1.44
CA GLN A 255 -2.67 15.66 -1.83
C GLN A 255 -2.96 14.36 -2.60
N GLU A 256 -2.09 13.97 -3.54
CA GLU A 256 -2.19 12.70 -4.25
C GLU A 256 -2.04 11.50 -3.30
N ASN A 257 -1.15 11.62 -2.31
CA ASN A 257 -0.96 10.62 -1.26
C ASN A 257 -1.89 10.80 -0.07
N ARG A 258 -3.02 11.51 -0.20
CA ARG A 258 -4.02 11.59 0.87
C ARG A 258 -4.56 10.20 1.18
N ILE A 259 -4.45 9.80 2.44
CA ILE A 259 -4.92 8.50 2.92
C ILE A 259 -6.38 8.66 3.34
N ASP A 260 -7.28 8.35 2.43
CA ASP A 260 -8.70 8.29 2.74
C ASP A 260 -8.99 6.95 3.43
N GLU A 261 -9.26 7.03 4.72
CA GLU A 261 -9.87 5.98 5.55
C GLU A 261 -9.13 4.63 5.54
N PRO A 262 -7.98 4.53 6.23
CA PRO A 262 -7.26 3.27 6.35
C PRO A 262 -8.08 2.24 7.14
N GLN A 263 -8.07 1.00 6.67
CA GLN A 263 -8.74 -0.12 7.35
C GLN A 263 -7.90 -0.64 8.51
N SER A 264 -6.58 -0.60 8.35
CA SER A 264 -5.63 -1.14 9.32
C SER A 264 -4.47 -0.17 9.52
N LEU A 265 -3.95 -0.14 10.74
CA LEU A 265 -2.80 0.67 11.11
C LEU A 265 -1.65 -0.22 11.57
N TYR A 266 -0.50 -0.08 10.93
CA TYR A 266 0.73 -0.70 11.37
C TYR A 266 1.63 0.36 11.98
N PHE A 267 2.29 0.02 13.07
CA PHE A 267 3.32 0.87 13.63
C PHE A 267 4.51 0.05 14.11
N ASP A 268 5.69 0.64 13.97
CA ASP A 268 6.94 0.06 14.44
C ASP A 268 7.79 1.14 15.12
N GLY A 269 8.43 0.75 16.21
CA GLY A 269 9.14 1.63 17.12
C GLY A 269 10.65 1.46 17.03
N ARG A 270 11.38 2.57 17.08
CA ARG A 270 12.83 2.59 17.19
C ARG A 270 13.23 3.51 18.34
N LYS A 271 14.20 3.05 19.14
CA LYS A 271 14.79 3.83 20.24
C LYS A 271 16.14 4.37 19.80
N ASP A 272 16.21 5.66 19.57
CA ASP A 272 17.46 6.33 19.23
C ASP A 272 18.03 7.05 20.44
N THR A 273 19.36 7.03 20.56
CA THR A 273 20.05 7.75 21.63
C THR A 273 20.66 9.02 21.05
N THR A 274 20.10 10.16 21.44
CA THR A 274 20.51 11.48 20.98
C THR A 274 21.31 12.20 22.08
N MET A 275 22.36 12.93 21.70
CA MET A 275 23.10 13.79 22.62
C MET A 275 22.42 15.17 22.67
N LYS A 276 21.84 15.54 23.81
CA LYS A 276 21.30 16.88 24.05
C LYS A 276 22.19 17.67 25.01
N PHE A 277 22.24 18.99 24.82
CA PHE A 277 22.85 19.89 25.81
C PHE A 277 21.79 20.28 26.83
N GLU A 278 22.04 20.02 28.11
CA GLU A 278 21.16 20.40 29.21
C GLU A 278 21.87 21.47 30.05
N LYS A 279 21.16 22.55 30.37
CA LYS A 279 21.68 23.61 31.23
C LYS A 279 21.58 23.14 32.68
N THR A 280 22.72 23.01 33.34
CA THR A 280 22.83 22.70 34.77
C THR A 280 23.27 23.94 35.54
N ALA A 281 23.21 23.89 36.87
CA ALA A 281 23.71 24.96 37.75
C ALA A 281 25.17 25.35 37.44
N ASN A 282 25.97 24.41 36.92
CA ASN A 282 27.39 24.58 36.62
C ASN A 282 27.69 24.72 35.12
N GLY A 283 26.69 25.14 34.32
CA GLY A 283 26.82 25.35 32.87
C GLY A 283 26.17 24.27 32.00
N TRP A 284 26.47 24.29 30.70
CA TRP A 284 25.91 23.35 29.72
C TRP A 284 26.64 22.01 29.79
N ARG A 285 25.89 20.91 29.98
CA ARG A 285 26.44 19.55 29.95
C ARG A 285 25.78 18.74 28.86
N ARG A 286 26.56 17.85 28.25
CA ARG A 286 26.05 16.88 27.27
C ARG A 286 25.40 15.71 28.01
N LYS A 287 24.16 15.38 27.64
CA LYS A 287 23.38 14.28 28.20
C LYS A 287 22.89 13.38 27.07
N LYS A 288 23.00 12.07 27.26
CA LYS A 288 22.36 11.07 26.40
C LYS A 288 20.89 11.01 26.76
N VAL A 289 20.02 11.30 25.79
CA VAL A 289 18.57 11.18 25.91
C VAL A 289 18.13 10.08 24.96
N LYS A 290 17.30 9.16 25.45
CA LYS A 290 16.65 8.16 24.60
C LYS A 290 15.35 8.75 24.09
N GLU A 291 15.21 8.78 22.78
CA GLU A 291 14.01 9.23 22.09
C GLU A 291 13.34 8.04 21.42
N GLU A 292 12.02 8.00 21.49
CA GLU A 292 11.20 6.98 20.85
C GLU A 292 10.72 7.55 19.52
N HIS A 293 10.87 6.78 18.45
CA HIS A 293 10.43 7.15 17.11
C HIS A 293 9.54 6.04 16.57
N ILE A 294 8.34 6.41 16.15
CA ILE A 294 7.34 5.47 15.68
C ILE A 294 7.02 5.79 14.23
N SER A 295 7.23 4.81 13.37
CA SER A 295 6.79 4.86 11.97
C SER A 295 5.37 4.30 11.88
N ILE A 296 4.53 4.94 11.09
CA ILE A 296 3.11 4.62 10.98
C ILE A 296 2.77 4.34 9.51
N ILE A 297 2.19 3.18 9.25
CA ILE A 297 1.82 2.68 7.93
C ILE A 297 0.34 2.33 7.95
N ALA A 298 -0.36 2.69 6.88
CA ALA A 298 -1.76 2.39 6.66
C ALA A 298 -1.91 1.26 5.63
N GLU A 299 -2.85 0.35 5.89
CA GLU A 299 -3.29 -0.64 4.93
C GLU A 299 -4.79 -0.47 4.60
N PRO A 300 -5.23 -0.83 3.38
CA PRO A 300 -4.44 -1.48 2.32
C PRO A 300 -3.51 -0.53 1.54
N GLY A 301 -2.43 -1.08 1.00
CA GLY A 301 -1.51 -0.42 0.07
C GLY A 301 -0.20 0.08 0.70
N SER A 302 0.13 -0.38 1.91
CA SER A 302 1.39 -0.06 2.62
C SER A 302 1.75 1.42 2.60
N ARG A 303 0.76 2.28 2.82
CA ARG A 303 0.89 3.73 2.65
C ARG A 303 1.53 4.32 3.89
N PHE A 304 2.63 5.03 3.72
CA PHE A 304 3.26 5.75 4.82
C PHE A 304 2.36 6.89 5.31
N VAL A 305 1.86 6.79 6.54
CA VAL A 305 1.02 7.81 7.18
C VAL A 305 1.89 8.93 7.72
N GLY A 306 3.01 8.55 8.33
CA GLY A 306 3.96 9.49 8.89
C GLY A 306 4.80 8.87 9.99
N HIS A 307 5.45 9.78 10.72
CA HIS A 307 6.31 9.48 11.85
C HIS A 307 5.82 10.26 13.06
N SER A 308 5.93 9.64 14.23
CA SER A 308 5.60 10.25 15.50
C SER A 308 6.69 10.01 16.53
N THR A 309 6.88 10.95 17.45
CA THR A 309 7.87 10.86 18.52
C THR A 309 7.14 10.98 19.86
N PRO A 310 6.67 9.85 20.45
CA PRO A 310 5.96 9.90 21.72
C PRO A 310 6.87 10.39 22.85
N THR A 311 6.26 10.96 23.89
CA THR A 311 6.98 11.49 25.06
C THR A 311 7.70 10.42 25.88
N SER A 312 7.26 9.17 25.77
CA SER A 312 7.88 8.02 26.41
C SER A 312 7.57 6.72 25.65
N GLY A 313 8.31 5.66 25.98
CA GLY A 313 8.08 4.31 25.44
C GLY A 313 6.96 3.54 26.15
N HIS A 314 6.16 4.20 27.00
CA HIS A 314 5.00 3.57 27.63
C HIS A 314 3.83 3.50 26.66
N ALA A 315 3.05 2.43 26.76
CA ALA A 315 1.93 2.17 25.87
C ALA A 315 0.91 3.33 25.80
N VAL A 316 0.67 4.04 26.91
CA VAL A 316 -0.23 5.21 26.95
C VAL A 316 0.32 6.33 26.07
N SER A 317 1.59 6.71 26.25
CA SER A 317 2.24 7.75 25.44
C SER A 317 2.27 7.39 23.96
N ILE A 318 2.52 6.12 23.64
CA ILE A 318 2.49 5.62 22.26
C ILE A 318 1.08 5.73 21.69
N LYS A 319 0.06 5.25 22.42
CA LYS A 319 -1.34 5.31 22.00
C LYS A 319 -1.77 6.74 21.72
N ASP A 320 -1.52 7.65 22.65
CA ASP A 320 -1.92 9.06 22.50
C ASP A 320 -1.21 9.71 21.32
N SER A 321 0.08 9.39 21.13
CA SER A 321 0.87 9.86 20.00
C SER A 321 0.32 9.37 18.66
N LEU A 322 -0.11 8.10 18.57
CA LEU A 322 -0.75 7.54 17.38
C LEU A 322 -2.09 8.25 17.10
N VAL A 323 -2.94 8.41 18.12
CA VAL A 323 -4.25 9.06 17.99
C VAL A 323 -4.09 10.50 17.51
N SER A 324 -3.25 11.30 18.17
CA SER A 324 -3.00 12.69 17.77
C SER A 324 -2.43 12.79 16.35
N HIS A 325 -1.57 11.84 15.95
CA HIS A 325 -1.05 11.81 14.59
C HIS A 325 -2.16 11.55 13.55
N LEU A 326 -3.05 10.59 13.81
CA LEU A 326 -4.18 10.30 12.93
C LEU A 326 -5.15 11.47 12.83
N GLU A 327 -5.48 12.11 13.95
CA GLU A 327 -6.31 13.31 14.00
C GLU A 327 -5.71 14.46 13.17
N SER A 328 -4.40 14.68 13.26
CA SER A 328 -3.68 15.69 12.46
C SER A 328 -3.76 15.45 10.96
N LYS A 329 -3.99 14.20 10.55
CA LYS A 329 -4.18 13.79 9.14
C LYS A 329 -5.65 13.69 8.75
N SER A 330 -6.58 14.10 9.62
CA SER A 330 -8.02 13.95 9.44
C SER A 330 -8.45 12.49 9.22
N ILE A 331 -7.71 11.54 9.80
CA ILE A 331 -8.03 10.11 9.76
C ILE A 331 -8.85 9.77 11.00
N SER A 332 -10.06 9.25 10.79
CA SER A 332 -10.91 8.79 11.90
C SER A 332 -10.38 7.49 12.49
N VAL A 333 -10.05 7.53 13.79
CA VAL A 333 -9.62 6.36 14.56
C VAL A 333 -10.70 5.28 14.61
N GLU A 334 -11.97 5.68 14.60
CA GLU A 334 -13.12 4.76 14.68
C GLU A 334 -13.21 3.81 13.49
N LYS A 335 -12.66 4.21 12.34
CA LYS A 335 -12.66 3.41 11.10
C LYS A 335 -11.58 2.33 11.07
N ILE A 336 -10.59 2.40 11.97
CA ILE A 336 -9.47 1.45 12.02
C ILE A 336 -9.95 0.14 12.62
N THR A 337 -10.12 -0.89 11.80
CA THR A 337 -10.61 -2.20 12.25
C THR A 337 -9.52 -3.09 12.84
N SER A 338 -8.27 -2.84 12.49
CA SER A 338 -7.14 -3.66 12.94
C SER A 338 -5.87 -2.85 13.16
N ILE A 339 -5.03 -3.34 14.07
CA ILE A 339 -3.74 -2.72 14.39
C ILE A 339 -2.67 -3.81 14.35
N GLY A 340 -1.57 -3.52 13.66
CA GLY A 340 -0.39 -4.37 13.59
C GLY A 340 0.86 -3.74 14.17
N CYS A 341 1.66 -4.55 14.82
CA CYS A 341 2.91 -4.15 15.50
C CYS A 341 3.73 -5.37 15.88
N ASP A 342 4.89 -5.14 16.48
CA ASP A 342 5.68 -6.20 17.09
C ASP A 342 4.93 -6.87 18.28
N GLY A 343 5.31 -8.11 18.60
CA GLY A 343 4.79 -8.84 19.77
C GLY A 343 5.31 -8.39 21.14
N THR A 344 5.84 -7.17 21.32
CA THR A 344 6.30 -6.74 22.65
C THR A 344 5.13 -6.54 23.61
N SER A 345 5.38 -6.70 24.92
CA SER A 345 4.36 -6.52 25.95
C SER A 345 3.81 -5.09 26.03
N VAL A 346 4.61 -4.09 25.65
CA VAL A 346 4.17 -2.68 25.54
C VAL A 346 3.10 -2.53 24.46
N ASN A 347 3.21 -3.26 23.36
CA ASN A 347 2.28 -3.16 22.25
C ASN A 347 1.07 -4.08 22.41
N THR A 348 1.29 -5.30 22.90
CA THR A 348 0.31 -6.41 22.94
C THR A 348 -0.15 -6.82 24.34
N GLY A 349 0.25 -6.10 25.40
CA GLY A 349 -0.16 -6.44 26.76
C GLY A 349 -1.69 -6.44 26.96
N HIS A 350 -2.25 -7.53 27.50
CA HIS A 350 -3.70 -7.70 27.66
C HIS A 350 -4.40 -6.65 28.56
N LYS A 351 -3.67 -6.02 29.48
CA LYS A 351 -4.19 -4.98 30.41
C LYS A 351 -3.85 -3.56 30.00
N GLY A 352 -2.71 -3.35 29.35
CA GLY A 352 -2.16 -2.02 29.13
C GLY A 352 -1.27 -1.91 27.90
N GLY A 353 -1.40 -2.85 26.95
CA GLY A 353 -0.75 -2.74 25.66
C GLY A 353 -1.39 -1.65 24.80
N VAL A 354 -0.63 -1.11 23.84
CA VAL A 354 -1.12 -0.08 22.91
C VAL A 354 -2.43 -0.49 22.26
N ILE A 355 -2.53 -1.71 21.72
CA ILE A 355 -3.76 -2.18 21.06
C ILE A 355 -4.91 -2.24 22.07
N ARG A 356 -4.66 -2.74 23.28
CA ARG A 356 -5.68 -2.80 24.34
C ARG A 356 -6.19 -1.41 24.71
N LEU A 357 -5.30 -0.44 24.84
CA LEU A 357 -5.67 0.95 25.16
C LEU A 357 -6.49 1.59 24.03
N MET A 358 -6.18 1.26 22.76
CA MET A 358 -6.97 1.67 21.60
C MET A 358 -8.38 1.06 21.63
N GLU A 359 -8.52 -0.23 21.93
CA GLU A 359 -9.83 -0.90 22.07
C GLU A 359 -10.70 -0.25 23.15
N LEU A 360 -10.11 0.07 24.31
CA LEU A 360 -10.81 0.72 25.41
C LEU A 360 -11.30 2.12 25.02
N GLN A 361 -10.48 2.89 24.31
CA GLN A 361 -10.87 4.20 23.80
C GLN A 361 -12.00 4.10 22.77
N GLN A 362 -11.93 3.14 21.85
CA GLN A 362 -12.94 2.92 20.81
C GLN A 362 -14.18 2.16 21.29
N LYS A 363 -14.15 1.63 22.53
CA LYS A 363 -15.20 0.79 23.12
C LYS A 363 -15.60 -0.42 22.26
N ARG A 364 -14.63 -0.97 21.50
CA ARG A 364 -14.84 -2.14 20.65
C ARG A 364 -13.55 -2.93 20.48
N PRO A 365 -13.64 -4.24 20.20
CA PRO A 365 -12.46 -5.03 19.87
C PRO A 365 -11.84 -4.57 18.55
N LEU A 366 -10.53 -4.73 18.45
CA LEU A 366 -9.75 -4.55 17.24
C LEU A 366 -9.19 -5.90 16.81
N GLN A 367 -8.90 -6.08 15.53
CA GLN A 367 -8.12 -7.24 15.09
C GLN A 367 -6.63 -6.97 15.33
N TRP A 368 -5.96 -7.91 16.00
CA TRP A 368 -4.54 -7.79 16.35
C TRP A 368 -3.71 -8.47 15.26
N LEU A 369 -2.82 -7.72 14.63
CA LEU A 369 -1.96 -8.19 13.54
C LEU A 369 -0.51 -8.20 14.02
N VAL A 370 -0.17 -9.21 14.82
CA VAL A 370 1.14 -9.30 15.47
C VAL A 370 2.20 -9.81 14.50
N CYS A 371 3.36 -9.18 14.50
CA CYS A 371 4.47 -9.49 13.60
C CYS A 371 4.97 -10.94 13.76
N LEU A 372 4.83 -11.73 12.69
CA LEU A 372 5.34 -13.11 12.63
C LEU A 372 6.88 -13.16 12.65
N LEU A 373 7.56 -12.16 12.07
CA LEU A 373 9.03 -12.09 12.11
C LEU A 373 9.54 -11.96 13.55
N HIS A 374 8.90 -11.11 14.37
CA HIS A 374 9.26 -10.99 15.79
C HIS A 374 9.00 -12.31 16.54
N PHE A 375 7.91 -13.02 16.23
CA PHE A 375 7.64 -14.34 16.81
C PHE A 375 8.74 -15.38 16.44
N ASN A 376 9.11 -15.44 15.16
CA ASN A 376 10.15 -16.35 14.69
C ASN A 376 11.53 -15.99 15.27
N GLU A 377 11.86 -14.70 15.35
CA GLU A 377 13.09 -14.22 15.97
C GLU A 377 13.19 -14.71 17.41
N LEU A 378 12.12 -14.56 18.21
CA LEU A 378 12.12 -15.01 19.59
C LEU A 378 12.34 -16.52 19.69
N LEU A 379 11.67 -17.33 18.87
CA LEU A 379 11.85 -18.79 18.88
C LEU A 379 13.29 -19.18 18.50
N MET A 380 13.80 -18.62 17.41
CA MET A 380 15.16 -18.89 16.94
C MET A 380 16.20 -18.42 17.95
N LYS A 381 15.98 -17.26 18.58
CA LYS A 381 16.84 -16.74 19.66
C LYS A 381 16.90 -17.72 20.83
N HIS A 382 15.76 -18.22 21.32
CA HIS A 382 15.77 -19.21 22.41
C HIS A 382 16.47 -20.52 22.01
N MET A 383 16.27 -20.97 20.77
CA MET A 383 16.97 -22.14 20.24
C MET A 383 18.49 -21.91 20.24
N ILE A 384 18.95 -20.80 19.65
CA ILE A 384 20.36 -20.43 19.56
C ILE A 384 20.94 -20.25 20.96
N GLU A 385 20.28 -19.52 21.87
CA GLU A 385 20.75 -19.36 23.25
C GLU A 385 20.90 -20.69 23.98
N LYS A 386 20.04 -21.67 23.71
CA LYS A 386 20.14 -23.02 24.30
C LYS A 386 21.24 -23.86 23.66
N VAL A 387 21.42 -23.73 22.35
CA VAL A 387 22.34 -24.52 21.53
C VAL A 387 23.79 -23.99 21.62
N ASP A 388 23.95 -22.68 21.58
CA ASP A 388 25.24 -22.01 21.72
C ASP A 388 25.59 -21.77 23.18
N GLY A 389 24.61 -21.58 24.06
CA GLY A 389 24.83 -21.33 25.48
C GLY A 389 25.50 -19.98 25.77
N PRO A 390 25.70 -19.63 27.06
CA PRO A 390 26.28 -18.37 27.45
C PRO A 390 27.77 -18.25 27.04
N THR A 391 28.18 -17.04 26.68
CA THR A 391 29.57 -16.68 26.35
C THR A 391 30.48 -16.84 27.59
N LYS A 392 31.58 -17.60 27.48
CA LYS A 392 32.66 -17.68 28.49
C LYS A 392 33.74 -16.62 28.34
N GLY A 393 33.80 -16.00 27.17
CA GLY A 393 34.83 -15.03 26.80
C GLY A 393 34.73 -14.69 25.32
N PRO A 394 35.61 -13.82 24.80
CA PRO A 394 35.47 -13.25 23.45
C PRO A 394 35.41 -14.26 22.29
N ARG A 395 35.77 -15.53 22.55
CA ARG A 395 35.86 -16.60 21.54
C ARG A 395 35.29 -17.94 22.01
N ALA A 396 34.49 -17.98 23.07
CA ALA A 396 34.04 -19.24 23.67
C ALA A 396 32.61 -19.17 24.17
N TYR A 397 31.85 -20.24 23.94
CA TYR A 397 30.48 -20.43 24.40
C TYR A 397 30.35 -21.76 25.16
N HIS A 398 29.26 -21.96 25.89
CA HIS A 398 29.06 -23.13 26.78
C HIS A 398 28.11 -24.21 26.24
N GLY A 399 27.28 -23.90 25.26
CA GLY A 399 26.19 -24.75 24.83
C GLY A 399 26.69 -25.95 24.01
N PRO A 400 25.80 -26.93 23.76
CA PRO A 400 26.13 -28.16 23.05
C PRO A 400 26.86 -27.94 21.72
N ILE A 401 26.48 -26.92 20.96
CA ILE A 401 27.16 -26.53 19.72
C ILE A 401 28.18 -25.43 19.97
N GLY A 402 27.84 -24.44 20.81
CA GLY A 402 28.73 -23.31 21.07
C GLY A 402 30.10 -23.70 21.65
N ALA A 403 30.16 -24.77 22.44
CA ALA A 403 31.41 -25.32 22.96
C ALA A 403 32.28 -26.00 21.88
N LEU A 404 31.69 -26.44 20.77
CA LEU A 404 32.38 -27.09 19.65
C LEU A 404 32.91 -26.11 18.61
N LEU A 405 32.42 -24.86 18.60
CA LEU A 405 32.82 -23.82 17.65
C LEU A 405 34.34 -23.58 17.58
N PRO A 406 35.11 -23.53 18.69
CA PRO A 406 36.56 -23.30 18.62
C PRO A 406 37.32 -24.36 17.83
N SER A 407 36.82 -25.60 17.82
CA SER A 407 37.43 -26.75 17.17
C SER A 407 36.65 -27.26 15.96
N CYS A 408 35.67 -26.49 15.46
CA CYS A 408 34.76 -26.98 14.42
C CYS A 408 35.48 -27.34 13.11
N HIS A 409 36.59 -26.67 12.80
CA HIS A 409 37.45 -26.95 11.65
C HIS A 409 38.18 -28.30 11.72
N LEU A 410 38.23 -28.93 12.90
CA LEU A 410 38.80 -30.27 13.09
C LEU A 410 37.74 -31.38 12.99
N MET A 411 36.45 -31.03 12.94
CA MET A 411 35.38 -32.01 12.85
C MET A 411 35.22 -32.49 11.40
N PRO A 412 34.94 -33.80 11.18
CA PRO A 412 34.65 -34.31 9.85
C PRO A 412 33.39 -33.64 9.30
N VAL A 413 33.41 -33.31 8.00
CA VAL A 413 32.23 -32.81 7.30
C VAL A 413 31.19 -33.92 7.26
N ALA A 414 30.04 -33.68 7.87
CA ALA A 414 28.93 -34.62 7.81
C ALA A 414 28.32 -34.61 6.40
N ASP A 415 28.07 -35.79 5.86
CA ASP A 415 27.26 -35.94 4.65
C ASP A 415 25.85 -35.42 4.96
N PHE A 416 25.41 -34.39 4.22
CA PHE A 416 24.08 -33.83 4.39
C PHE A 416 23.21 -34.16 3.17
N VAL A 417 21.95 -34.45 3.43
CA VAL A 417 20.94 -34.58 2.37
C VAL A 417 20.42 -33.19 2.08
N ALA A 418 20.59 -32.72 0.84
CA ALA A 418 20.00 -31.47 0.40
C ALA A 418 18.49 -31.52 0.63
N ILE A 419 17.96 -30.52 1.34
CA ILE A 419 16.51 -30.35 1.44
C ILE A 419 16.08 -29.67 0.14
N PRO A 420 15.33 -30.34 -0.76
CA PRO A 420 14.87 -29.72 -1.98
C PRO A 420 13.92 -28.58 -1.61
N ALA A 421 14.34 -27.36 -1.90
CA ALA A 421 13.56 -26.15 -1.70
C ALA A 421 13.64 -25.29 -2.97
N GLU A 422 12.47 -24.94 -3.51
CA GLU A 422 12.37 -23.94 -4.57
C GLU A 422 12.56 -22.57 -3.92
N LEU A 423 13.76 -22.01 -4.02
CA LEU A 423 14.00 -20.62 -3.67
C LEU A 423 13.41 -19.72 -4.76
N PRO A 424 12.81 -18.57 -4.40
CA PRO A 424 12.37 -17.60 -5.40
C PRO A 424 13.56 -17.17 -6.28
N PRO A 425 13.33 -16.92 -7.58
CA PRO A 425 14.38 -16.50 -8.49
C PRO A 425 15.05 -15.21 -7.97
N SER A 426 16.39 -15.20 -8.05
CA SER A 426 17.28 -14.14 -7.57
C SER A 426 17.17 -12.84 -8.34
#